data_AF-A0A1A8HP25-F1
#
_entry.id   AF-A0A1A8HP25-F1
#
_cell.length_a   1.000
_cell.length_b   1.000
_cell.length_c   1.000
_cell.angle_alpha   90.00
_cell.angle_beta   90.00
_cell.angle_gamma   90.00
#
_symmetry.space_group_name_H-M   'P 1'
#
loop_
_entity.id
_entity.type
_entity.pdbx_description
1 polymer ?
#
loop_
_entity_poly.entity_id
_entity_poly.type
_entity_poly.pdbx_seq_one_letter_code
_entity_poly.pdbx_strand_id
1 'polypeptide(L)'
;MRAPVCAALLLWLLSDAASRQFSEEDMAAVRQRIKSMFYHAYNSYLDNAFPYDELRPLTCDGHDTWGSFSLTLIDALDTLLVLGNRTEFQRVASLLQDTVDFDIDVNASVFETNIRVVGGLLSAHLLSGRGGMDLEPGWPCSGPLLRMAEDAARKLLPAFQTPTGMPYGTINLLYGVSPTETPVTCTAGVGTFILEFATLSRLTGDPTFENAARRAMSALWRTRSDIGLVGNHVDIVTQKWVAQDAGIGAGVDSYFEYLVKGAIMLQDQDLLNMFHAARSGLNQNQLQDLSLPLKVLVRVVFLSAYDRAIQNYTRFDDWYLWVQMHKGTVTMPVFQSLEAFWPGLQSLLGNLDGAVRTFQNYYSVWRQFGGLPEFYSIPQGYTVDKRE
;
A
#
# COMPACT_ATOMS: atom_id res chain seq x y z
N MET A 1 62.35 -12.47 -8.18
CA MET A 1 61.44 -13.08 -7.18
C MET A 1 60.65 -11.99 -6.48
N ARG A 2 59.34 -11.87 -6.74
CA ARG A 2 58.29 -11.12 -5.99
C ARG A 2 57.03 -11.03 -6.88
N ALA A 3 56.27 -12.12 -6.95
CA ALA A 3 55.06 -12.21 -7.79
C ALA A 3 53.92 -13.17 -7.33
N PRO A 4 54.04 -14.04 -6.29
CA PRO A 4 52.89 -14.90 -5.92
C PRO A 4 51.93 -14.27 -4.88
N VAL A 5 52.34 -13.23 -4.16
CA VAL A 5 51.59 -12.74 -2.98
C VAL A 5 50.34 -11.93 -3.34
N CYS A 6 50.38 -11.09 -4.39
CA CYS A 6 49.22 -10.27 -4.76
C CYS A 6 48.05 -11.08 -5.33
N ALA A 7 48.31 -12.18 -6.05
CA ALA A 7 47.25 -13.01 -6.62
C ALA A 7 46.44 -13.75 -5.53
N ALA A 8 47.10 -14.22 -4.46
CA ALA A 8 46.43 -14.86 -3.34
C ALA A 8 45.53 -13.88 -2.56
N LEU A 9 45.97 -12.63 -2.38
CA LEU A 9 45.16 -11.58 -1.73
C LEU A 9 43.92 -11.19 -2.55
N LEU A 10 44.05 -11.10 -3.89
CA LEU A 10 42.88 -10.86 -4.76
C LEU A 10 41.88 -12.03 -4.73
N LEU A 11 42.35 -13.28 -4.68
CA LEU A 11 41.46 -14.45 -4.59
C LEU A 11 40.75 -14.53 -3.22
N TRP A 12 41.42 -14.14 -2.13
CA TRP A 12 40.77 -14.05 -0.81
C TRP A 12 39.71 -12.93 -0.75
N LEU A 13 40.00 -11.76 -1.31
CA LEU A 13 39.05 -10.64 -1.39
C LEU A 13 37.83 -10.96 -2.28
N LEU A 14 37.97 -11.88 -3.23
CA LEU A 14 36.85 -12.36 -4.06
C LEU A 14 36.06 -13.51 -3.41
N SER A 15 36.59 -14.18 -2.38
CA SER A 15 35.87 -15.26 -1.68
C SER A 15 34.93 -14.78 -0.57
N ASP A 16 35.14 -13.59 0.00
CA ASP A 16 34.26 -13.01 1.05
C ASP A 16 32.92 -12.48 0.51
N ALA A 17 32.72 -12.48 -0.81
CA ALA A 17 31.43 -12.22 -1.44
C ALA A 17 30.59 -13.49 -1.68
N ALA A 18 30.91 -14.60 -1.00
CA ALA A 18 30.00 -15.73 -0.88
C ALA A 18 28.70 -15.25 -0.22
N SER A 19 27.60 -15.24 -0.97
CA SER A 19 26.28 -14.94 -0.42
C SER A 19 26.02 -15.90 0.74
N ARG A 20 25.86 -15.36 1.97
CA ARG A 20 25.60 -16.17 3.15
C ARG A 20 24.24 -16.84 2.98
N GLN A 21 24.26 -18.06 2.46
CA GLN A 21 23.07 -18.86 2.25
C GLN A 21 22.58 -19.32 3.62
N PHE A 22 21.43 -18.81 4.05
CA PHE A 22 20.80 -19.23 5.29
C PHE A 22 20.46 -20.72 5.20
N SER A 23 20.87 -21.48 6.22
CA SER A 23 20.45 -22.88 6.35
C SER A 23 18.95 -22.97 6.67
N GLU A 24 18.36 -24.16 6.49
CA GLU A 24 16.98 -24.40 6.93
C GLU A 24 16.81 -24.17 8.45
N GLU A 25 17.85 -24.46 9.23
CA GLU A 25 17.91 -24.21 10.67
C GLU A 25 17.95 -22.71 11.00
N ASP A 26 18.79 -21.92 10.32
CA ASP A 26 18.81 -20.45 10.45
C ASP A 26 17.42 -19.86 10.13
N MET A 27 16.81 -20.30 9.02
CA MET A 27 15.50 -19.83 8.58
C MET A 27 14.38 -20.25 9.56
N ALA A 28 14.47 -21.44 10.15
CA ALA A 28 13.54 -21.89 11.18
C ALA A 28 13.68 -21.09 12.49
N ALA A 29 14.92 -20.81 12.92
CA ALA A 29 15.20 -20.00 14.11
C ALA A 29 14.70 -18.55 13.93
N VAL A 30 14.94 -17.93 12.77
CA VAL A 30 14.42 -16.60 12.45
C VAL A 30 12.89 -16.60 12.40
N ARG A 31 12.25 -17.60 11.75
CA ARG A 31 10.79 -17.74 11.72
C ARG A 31 10.20 -17.84 13.13
N GLN A 32 10.80 -18.64 14.01
CA GLN A 32 10.35 -18.78 15.38
C GLN A 32 10.53 -17.49 16.18
N ARG A 33 11.64 -16.76 15.99
CA ARG A 33 11.86 -15.44 16.60
C ARG A 33 10.81 -14.42 16.17
N ILE A 34 10.50 -14.33 14.87
CA ILE A 34 9.45 -13.45 14.34
C ILE A 34 8.09 -13.82 14.96
N LYS A 35 7.75 -15.11 15.03
CA LYS A 35 6.53 -15.58 15.69
C LYS A 35 6.47 -15.16 17.17
N SER A 36 7.56 -15.32 17.93
CA SER A 36 7.61 -14.86 19.33
C SER A 36 7.46 -13.34 19.47
N MET A 37 8.04 -12.55 18.55
CA MET A 37 7.87 -11.08 18.54
C MET A 37 6.43 -10.67 18.25
N PHE A 38 5.74 -11.34 17.31
CA PHE A 38 4.33 -11.12 17.07
C PHE A 38 3.49 -11.39 18.32
N TYR A 39 3.64 -12.56 18.95
CA TYR A 39 2.84 -12.89 20.16
C TYR A 39 3.18 -12.01 21.36
N HIS A 40 4.41 -11.49 21.46
CA HIS A 40 4.73 -10.49 22.47
C HIS A 40 3.88 -9.21 22.27
N ALA A 41 3.89 -8.64 21.07
CA ALA A 41 3.11 -7.43 20.78
C ALA A 41 1.59 -7.67 20.85
N TYR A 42 1.12 -8.75 20.22
CA TYR A 42 -0.29 -9.12 20.14
C TYR A 42 -0.91 -9.40 21.52
N ASN A 43 -0.24 -10.18 22.38
CA ASN A 43 -0.71 -10.41 23.74
C ASN A 43 -0.68 -9.12 24.57
N SER A 44 0.38 -8.31 24.45
CA SER A 44 0.45 -7.02 25.16
C SER A 44 -0.67 -6.06 24.73
N TYR A 45 -1.10 -6.08 23.47
CA TYR A 45 -2.28 -5.34 23.03
C TYR A 45 -3.57 -5.89 23.68
N LEU A 46 -3.79 -7.21 23.67
CA LEU A 46 -4.96 -7.82 24.31
C LEU A 46 -5.04 -7.51 25.81
N ASP A 47 -3.89 -7.52 26.51
CA ASP A 47 -3.82 -7.34 27.96
C ASP A 47 -3.96 -5.85 28.41
N ASN A 48 -3.59 -4.88 27.56
CA ASN A 48 -3.43 -3.46 27.97
C ASN A 48 -4.16 -2.44 27.09
N ALA A 49 -4.63 -2.81 25.90
CA ALA A 49 -5.20 -1.88 24.92
C ALA A 49 -6.52 -2.31 24.28
N PHE A 50 -6.88 -3.60 24.24
CA PHE A 50 -8.21 -3.99 23.77
C PHE A 50 -9.31 -3.33 24.66
N PRO A 51 -10.37 -2.71 24.09
CA PRO A 51 -10.80 -2.71 22.69
C PRO A 51 -10.37 -1.49 21.85
N TYR A 52 -9.49 -0.63 22.35
CA TYR A 52 -9.00 0.56 21.63
C TYR A 52 -8.25 0.19 20.35
N ASP A 53 -8.13 1.12 19.40
CA ASP A 53 -7.48 0.86 18.10
C ASP A 53 -6.01 0.39 18.23
N GLU A 54 -5.22 1.04 19.09
CA GLU A 54 -3.76 0.84 19.20
C GLU A 54 -3.28 0.75 20.66
N LEU A 55 -2.18 0.01 20.87
CA LEU A 55 -1.43 0.00 22.13
C LEU A 55 -0.35 1.09 22.12
N ARG A 56 -0.23 1.86 23.20
CA ARG A 56 0.97 2.67 23.50
C ARG A 56 1.92 1.88 24.42
N PRO A 57 2.96 1.20 23.89
CA PRO A 57 3.70 0.18 24.63
C PRO A 57 4.63 0.72 25.72
N LEU A 58 4.85 2.05 25.79
CA LEU A 58 5.65 2.68 26.85
C LEU A 58 4.82 3.09 28.06
N THR A 59 3.55 3.42 27.86
CA THR A 59 2.57 3.78 28.91
C THR A 59 1.67 2.61 29.30
N CYS A 60 1.66 1.54 28.50
CA CYS A 60 0.83 0.34 28.68
C CYS A 60 -0.67 0.66 28.76
N ASP A 61 -1.13 1.52 27.85
CA ASP A 61 -2.54 1.89 27.72
C ASP A 61 -2.98 1.97 26.25
N GLY A 62 -4.28 1.80 26.02
CA GLY A 62 -4.89 1.93 24.70
C GLY A 62 -5.01 3.38 24.20
N HIS A 63 -5.25 3.53 22.91
CA HIS A 63 -5.59 4.79 22.25
C HIS A 63 -6.44 4.51 21.00
N ASP A 64 -7.48 5.34 20.78
CA ASP A 64 -8.26 5.32 19.55
C ASP A 64 -7.72 6.34 18.57
N THR A 65 -7.30 5.85 17.40
CA THR A 65 -6.59 6.65 16.40
C THR A 65 -7.42 6.84 15.14
N TRP A 66 -8.29 5.88 14.78
CA TRP A 66 -8.98 5.87 13.48
C TRP A 66 -10.47 5.53 13.49
N GLY A 67 -11.03 5.08 14.62
CA GLY A 67 -12.48 4.97 14.77
C GLY A 67 -12.99 4.03 15.87
N SER A 68 -12.15 3.61 16.82
CA SER A 68 -12.56 2.71 17.93
C SER A 68 -13.03 1.33 17.45
N PHE A 69 -12.37 0.79 16.43
CA PHE A 69 -12.74 -0.47 15.76
C PHE A 69 -12.03 -1.72 16.33
N SER A 70 -11.25 -1.59 17.40
CA SER A 70 -10.20 -2.56 17.76
C SER A 70 -9.25 -2.82 16.58
N LEU A 71 -8.84 -1.75 15.88
CA LEU A 71 -8.08 -1.78 14.63
C LEU A 71 -6.92 -2.79 14.59
N THR A 72 -6.10 -2.85 15.65
CA THR A 72 -4.99 -3.81 15.77
C THR A 72 -5.44 -5.28 15.66
N LEU A 73 -6.65 -5.64 16.11
CA LEU A 73 -7.18 -7.00 15.92
C LEU A 73 -7.57 -7.28 14.47
N ILE A 74 -8.17 -6.30 13.79
CA ILE A 74 -8.58 -6.44 12.39
C ILE A 74 -7.33 -6.60 11.50
N ASP A 75 -6.34 -5.73 11.67
CA ASP A 75 -5.03 -5.79 10.98
C ASP A 75 -4.25 -7.09 11.32
N ALA A 76 -4.52 -7.75 12.45
CA ALA A 76 -3.84 -8.98 12.87
C ALA A 76 -4.47 -10.29 12.35
N LEU A 77 -5.72 -10.26 11.85
CA LEU A 77 -6.49 -11.48 11.52
C LEU A 77 -5.77 -12.39 10.50
N ASP A 78 -5.39 -11.86 9.34
CA ASP A 78 -4.72 -12.67 8.32
C ASP A 78 -3.30 -13.10 8.74
N THR A 79 -2.62 -12.27 9.53
CA THR A 79 -1.30 -12.56 10.09
C THR A 79 -1.34 -13.73 11.08
N LEU A 80 -2.41 -13.87 11.88
CA LEU A 80 -2.63 -15.06 12.71
C LEU A 80 -2.68 -16.34 11.86
N LEU A 81 -3.30 -16.28 10.68
CA LEU A 81 -3.34 -17.40 9.73
C LEU A 81 -2.00 -17.66 9.05
N VAL A 82 -1.25 -16.62 8.67
CA VAL A 82 0.12 -16.75 8.13
C VAL A 82 1.06 -17.39 9.17
N LEU A 83 0.88 -17.10 10.45
CA LEU A 83 1.62 -17.73 11.56
C LEU A 83 1.06 -19.10 12.01
N GLY A 84 -0.01 -19.57 11.35
CA GLY A 84 -0.64 -20.87 11.54
C GLY A 84 -1.56 -21.00 12.76
N ASN A 85 -1.90 -19.90 13.44
CA ASN A 85 -2.75 -19.92 14.63
C ASN A 85 -4.23 -19.75 14.27
N ARG A 86 -4.83 -20.86 13.82
CA ARG A 86 -6.22 -20.92 13.39
C ARG A 86 -7.22 -20.72 14.53
N THR A 87 -6.94 -21.28 15.71
CA THR A 87 -7.81 -21.16 16.89
C THR A 87 -7.97 -19.71 17.33
N GLU A 88 -6.88 -18.95 17.33
CA GLU A 88 -6.95 -17.53 17.68
C GLU A 88 -7.60 -16.69 16.58
N PHE A 89 -7.35 -16.99 15.29
CA PHE A 89 -8.09 -16.37 14.19
C PHE A 89 -9.61 -16.58 14.34
N GLN A 90 -10.06 -17.82 14.61
CA GLN A 90 -11.48 -18.12 14.84
C GLN A 90 -12.03 -17.33 16.04
N ARG A 91 -11.28 -17.26 17.15
CA ARG A 91 -11.68 -16.52 18.35
C ARG A 91 -11.83 -15.02 18.09
N VAL A 92 -10.86 -14.40 17.40
CA VAL A 92 -10.86 -12.97 17.09
C VAL A 92 -11.91 -12.63 16.05
N ALA A 93 -12.09 -13.46 15.02
CA ALA A 93 -13.14 -13.28 14.02
C ALA A 93 -14.53 -13.29 14.66
N SER A 94 -14.80 -14.17 15.63
CA SER A 94 -16.04 -14.16 16.40
C SER A 94 -16.16 -12.94 17.31
N LEU A 95 -15.09 -12.62 18.06
CA LEU A 95 -15.08 -11.46 18.97
C LEU A 95 -15.40 -10.15 18.24
N LEU A 96 -14.82 -9.92 17.06
CA LEU A 96 -15.06 -8.71 16.26
C LEU A 96 -16.51 -8.62 15.78
N GLN A 97 -17.16 -9.74 15.43
CA GLN A 97 -18.59 -9.77 15.08
C GLN A 97 -19.48 -9.40 16.28
N ASP A 98 -19.06 -9.73 17.49
CA ASP A 98 -19.82 -9.45 18.73
C ASP A 98 -19.57 -8.02 19.28
N THR A 99 -18.44 -7.38 18.94
CA THR A 99 -18.01 -6.10 19.57
C THR A 99 -17.85 -4.90 18.65
N VAL A 100 -17.67 -5.07 17.33
CA VAL A 100 -17.48 -3.93 16.42
C VAL A 100 -18.81 -3.45 15.86
N ASP A 101 -19.07 -2.15 16.04
CA ASP A 101 -20.22 -1.44 15.52
C ASP A 101 -19.75 -0.24 14.68
N PHE A 102 -20.32 -0.08 13.48
CA PHE A 102 -20.03 1.05 12.59
C PHE A 102 -21.10 2.15 12.65
N ASP A 103 -22.18 2.00 13.42
CA ASP A 103 -23.23 3.02 13.68
C ASP A 103 -22.89 3.98 14.85
N ILE A 104 -21.62 4.38 14.96
CA ILE A 104 -21.10 5.19 16.08
C ILE A 104 -20.76 6.64 15.68
N ASP A 105 -20.97 7.58 16.61
CA ASP A 105 -20.64 9.00 16.44
C ASP A 105 -19.13 9.24 16.62
N VAL A 106 -18.35 8.88 15.60
CA VAL A 106 -16.90 9.10 15.54
C VAL A 106 -16.51 9.57 14.14
N ASN A 107 -15.51 10.45 14.08
CA ASN A 107 -14.88 10.86 12.83
C ASN A 107 -13.75 9.87 12.50
N ALA A 108 -13.83 9.24 11.33
CA ALA A 108 -12.85 8.28 10.83
C ALA A 108 -12.19 8.79 9.53
N SER A 109 -10.94 8.39 9.31
CA SER A 109 -10.23 8.62 8.05
C SER A 109 -10.78 7.67 6.98
N VAL A 110 -11.23 8.23 5.85
CA VAL A 110 -11.81 7.45 4.73
C VAL A 110 -10.75 6.52 4.13
N PHE A 111 -9.50 6.99 4.03
CA PHE A 111 -8.36 6.23 3.52
C PHE A 111 -7.95 5.09 4.47
N GLU A 112 -7.70 5.39 5.75
CA GLU A 112 -7.23 4.39 6.72
C GLU A 112 -8.30 3.32 6.99
N THR A 113 -9.57 3.71 7.09
CA THR A 113 -10.69 2.77 7.27
C THR A 113 -10.80 1.83 6.08
N ASN A 114 -10.58 2.30 4.84
CA ASN A 114 -10.58 1.41 3.69
C ASN A 114 -9.43 0.39 3.76
N ILE A 115 -8.17 0.85 3.85
CA ILE A 115 -7.02 -0.05 3.69
C ILE A 115 -6.83 -1.02 4.86
N ARG A 116 -7.29 -0.66 6.07
CA ARG A 116 -7.19 -1.48 7.28
C ARG A 116 -8.45 -2.25 7.59
N VAL A 117 -9.58 -1.55 7.78
CA VAL A 117 -10.83 -2.18 8.21
C VAL A 117 -11.46 -2.97 7.06
N VAL A 118 -11.74 -2.32 5.93
CA VAL A 118 -12.34 -3.02 4.77
C VAL A 118 -11.34 -4.05 4.20
N GLY A 119 -10.07 -3.67 4.05
CA GLY A 119 -8.99 -4.55 3.60
C GLY A 119 -8.78 -5.80 4.47
N GLY A 120 -8.62 -5.62 5.78
CA GLY A 120 -8.39 -6.71 6.74
C GLY A 120 -9.60 -7.62 6.91
N LEU A 121 -10.82 -7.07 6.92
CA LEU A 121 -12.05 -7.89 6.96
C LEU A 121 -12.23 -8.70 5.67
N LEU A 122 -11.93 -8.13 4.48
CA LEU A 122 -11.95 -8.86 3.22
C LEU A 122 -10.87 -9.94 3.13
N SER A 123 -9.63 -9.67 3.60
CA SER A 123 -8.56 -10.66 3.60
C SER A 123 -8.88 -11.83 4.53
N ALA A 124 -9.37 -11.53 5.74
CA ALA A 124 -9.84 -12.52 6.71
C ALA A 124 -11.02 -13.35 6.19
N HIS A 125 -12.00 -12.71 5.52
CA HIS A 125 -13.13 -13.39 4.90
C HIS A 125 -12.70 -14.40 3.82
N LEU A 126 -11.82 -13.97 2.90
CA LEU A 126 -11.30 -14.81 1.82
C LEU A 126 -10.38 -15.94 2.33
N LEU A 127 -9.76 -15.76 3.52
CA LEU A 127 -8.95 -16.78 4.18
C LEU A 127 -9.73 -17.64 5.18
N SER A 128 -11.00 -17.35 5.47
CA SER A 128 -11.78 -18.01 6.54
C SER A 128 -11.83 -19.53 6.40
N GLY A 129 -11.95 -20.06 5.18
CA GLY A 129 -11.92 -21.51 4.93
C GLY A 129 -10.55 -22.16 5.21
N ARG A 130 -9.44 -21.41 5.09
CA ARG A 130 -8.11 -21.86 5.53
C ARG A 130 -7.91 -21.69 7.04
N GLY A 131 -8.60 -20.73 7.64
CA GLY A 131 -8.70 -20.55 9.09
C GLY A 131 -9.54 -21.61 9.78
N GLY A 132 -10.33 -22.40 9.04
CA GLY A 132 -11.22 -23.42 9.61
C GLY A 132 -12.48 -22.84 10.25
N MET A 133 -12.90 -21.64 9.85
CA MET A 133 -14.24 -21.12 10.18
C MET A 133 -15.31 -21.98 9.50
N ASP A 134 -16.46 -22.15 10.15
CA ASP A 134 -17.65 -22.67 9.49
C ASP A 134 -18.11 -21.66 8.43
N LEU A 135 -18.24 -22.13 7.18
CA LEU A 135 -18.55 -21.27 6.04
C LEU A 135 -20.06 -21.29 5.76
N GLU A 136 -20.65 -20.10 5.64
CA GLU A 136 -22.05 -19.96 5.26
C GLU A 136 -22.31 -20.48 3.83
N PRO A 137 -23.50 -21.06 3.55
CA PRO A 137 -23.90 -21.37 2.18
C PRO A 137 -23.82 -20.12 1.29
N GLY A 138 -23.05 -20.21 0.20
CA GLY A 138 -22.79 -19.10 -0.72
C GLY A 138 -21.38 -18.50 -0.60
N TRP A 139 -20.56 -18.88 0.38
CA TRP A 139 -19.16 -18.45 0.47
C TRP A 139 -18.40 -18.73 -0.85
N PRO A 140 -17.60 -17.77 -1.38
CA PRO A 140 -17.17 -16.52 -0.75
C PRO A 140 -18.12 -15.32 -0.94
N CYS A 141 -19.24 -15.46 -1.65
CA CYS A 141 -20.23 -14.38 -1.86
C CYS A 141 -21.17 -14.16 -0.65
N SER A 142 -21.01 -14.94 0.42
CA SER A 142 -21.67 -14.76 1.72
C SER A 142 -20.72 -15.10 2.87
N GLY A 143 -20.94 -14.46 4.02
CA GLY A 143 -20.20 -14.67 5.26
C GLY A 143 -20.27 -13.45 6.18
N PRO A 144 -20.02 -13.60 7.49
CA PRO A 144 -20.15 -12.49 8.45
C PRO A 144 -19.08 -11.42 8.25
N LEU A 145 -17.81 -11.80 8.05
CA LEU A 145 -16.73 -10.85 7.83
C LEU A 145 -16.91 -10.04 6.53
N LEU A 146 -17.51 -10.64 5.48
CA LEU A 146 -17.93 -9.91 4.29
C LEU A 146 -19.00 -8.85 4.59
N ARG A 147 -20.01 -9.19 5.40
CA ARG A 147 -21.05 -8.22 5.80
C ARG A 147 -20.48 -7.07 6.62
N MET A 148 -19.53 -7.33 7.51
CA MET A 148 -18.81 -6.29 8.26
C MET A 148 -17.98 -5.39 7.33
N ALA A 149 -17.25 -5.97 6.36
CA ALA A 149 -16.51 -5.21 5.37
C ALA A 149 -17.43 -4.36 4.48
N GLU A 150 -18.60 -4.90 4.12
CA GLU A 150 -19.63 -4.19 3.35
C GLU A 150 -20.18 -3.00 4.13
N ASP A 151 -20.54 -3.18 5.40
CA ASP A 151 -21.09 -2.11 6.24
C ASP A 151 -20.07 -0.97 6.45
N ALA A 152 -18.84 -1.31 6.83
CA ALA A 152 -17.73 -0.35 6.92
C ALA A 152 -17.55 0.43 5.61
N ALA A 153 -17.51 -0.26 4.46
CA ALA A 153 -17.39 0.40 3.16
C ALA A 153 -18.61 1.26 2.80
N ARG A 154 -19.83 0.87 3.20
CA ARG A 154 -21.05 1.67 3.02
C ARG A 154 -20.99 2.97 3.83
N LYS A 155 -20.38 2.97 5.02
CA LYS A 155 -20.12 4.21 5.79
C LYS A 155 -19.19 5.18 5.06
N LEU A 156 -18.30 4.69 4.19
CA LEU A 156 -17.37 5.53 3.43
C LEU A 156 -17.99 6.14 2.16
N LEU A 157 -19.03 5.52 1.57
CA LEU A 157 -19.63 5.97 0.30
C LEU A 157 -20.09 7.44 0.27
N PRO A 158 -20.63 8.06 1.35
CA PRO A 158 -20.97 9.47 1.35
C PRO A 158 -19.78 10.41 1.09
N ALA A 159 -18.55 10.01 1.45
CA ALA A 159 -17.35 10.80 1.17
C ALA A 159 -17.12 10.99 -0.34
N PHE A 160 -17.52 10.03 -1.17
CA PHE A 160 -17.41 10.05 -2.63
C PHE A 160 -18.52 10.87 -3.31
N GLN A 161 -19.49 11.43 -2.57
CA GLN A 161 -20.61 12.21 -3.13
C GLN A 161 -20.20 13.66 -3.47
N THR A 162 -19.06 13.81 -4.15
CA THR A 162 -18.54 15.09 -4.63
C THR A 162 -18.85 15.30 -6.12
N PRO A 163 -18.75 16.53 -6.66
CA PRO A 163 -18.95 16.78 -8.10
C PRO A 163 -18.00 15.94 -8.98
N THR A 164 -16.76 15.75 -8.53
CA THR A 164 -15.75 14.95 -9.24
C THR A 164 -15.91 13.45 -8.99
N GLY A 165 -16.33 13.07 -7.79
CA GLY A 165 -16.31 11.70 -7.27
C GLY A 165 -15.00 11.33 -6.56
N MET A 166 -14.07 12.26 -6.39
CA MET A 166 -12.93 12.09 -5.48
C MET A 166 -13.41 12.29 -4.03
N PRO A 167 -13.00 11.46 -3.06
CA PRO A 167 -13.56 11.48 -1.71
C PRO A 167 -12.99 12.59 -0.83
N TYR A 168 -13.79 13.01 0.16
CA TYR A 168 -13.29 13.75 1.33
C TYR A 168 -12.32 12.89 2.17
N GLY A 169 -11.44 13.54 2.94
CA GLY A 169 -10.46 12.83 3.79
C GLY A 169 -11.09 12.19 5.03
N THR A 170 -12.05 12.88 5.67
CA THR A 170 -12.71 12.46 6.91
C THR A 170 -14.20 12.25 6.70
N ILE A 171 -14.79 11.31 7.44
CA ILE A 171 -16.23 11.08 7.50
C ILE A 171 -16.65 10.74 8.94
N ASN A 172 -17.84 11.18 9.37
CA ASN A 172 -18.47 10.68 10.58
C ASN A 172 -19.28 9.42 10.24
N LEU A 173 -19.12 8.33 10.99
CA LEU A 173 -19.73 7.04 10.62
C LEU A 173 -21.25 6.99 10.81
N LEU A 174 -21.78 7.84 11.70
CA LEU A 174 -23.22 7.97 11.95
C LEU A 174 -23.86 9.09 11.12
N TYR A 175 -23.18 10.23 10.95
CA TYR A 175 -23.73 11.44 10.34
C TYR A 175 -23.22 11.74 8.92
N GLY A 176 -22.23 11.01 8.41
CA GLY A 176 -21.61 11.24 7.11
C GLY A 176 -20.62 12.40 7.10
N VAL A 177 -20.46 13.07 5.96
CA VAL A 177 -19.46 14.14 5.79
C VAL A 177 -19.92 15.42 6.51
N SER A 178 -19.06 15.99 7.35
CA SER A 178 -19.33 17.28 7.99
C SER A 178 -19.46 18.41 6.94
N PRO A 179 -20.43 19.33 7.06
CA PRO A 179 -20.51 20.52 6.22
C PRO A 179 -19.30 21.45 6.29
N THR A 180 -18.43 21.27 7.29
CA THR A 180 -17.17 22.02 7.46
C THR A 180 -15.92 21.22 7.08
N GLU A 181 -16.07 20.02 6.52
CA GLU A 181 -14.94 19.18 6.11
C GLU A 181 -14.14 19.84 4.98
N THR A 182 -12.81 19.72 5.04
CA THR A 182 -11.94 20.28 4.01
C THR A 182 -12.06 19.50 2.69
N PRO A 183 -12.24 20.16 1.54
CA PRO A 183 -12.18 19.48 0.24
C PRO A 183 -10.75 19.10 -0.17
N VAL A 184 -9.73 19.39 0.65
CA VAL A 184 -8.32 19.10 0.35
C VAL A 184 -7.94 17.74 0.91
N THR A 185 -7.52 16.82 0.04
CA THR A 185 -7.04 15.49 0.41
C THR A 185 -5.75 15.15 -0.36
N CYS A 186 -5.02 14.12 0.06
CA CYS A 186 -3.80 13.67 -0.62
C CYS A 186 -4.11 12.75 -1.82
N THR A 187 -3.16 12.60 -2.75
CA THR A 187 -3.30 11.73 -3.92
C THR A 187 -3.60 10.28 -3.52
N ALA A 188 -2.89 9.74 -2.53
CA ALA A 188 -3.17 8.43 -1.94
C ALA A 188 -4.60 8.33 -1.40
N GLY A 189 -5.08 9.37 -0.71
CA GLY A 189 -6.43 9.51 -0.17
C GLY A 189 -7.55 9.60 -1.22
N VAL A 190 -7.22 9.71 -2.51
CA VAL A 190 -8.18 9.55 -3.63
C VAL A 190 -7.96 8.23 -4.38
N GLY A 191 -6.71 7.78 -4.50
CA GLY A 191 -6.31 6.67 -5.36
C GLY A 191 -6.50 5.27 -4.75
N THR A 192 -6.60 5.16 -3.43
CA THR A 192 -6.29 3.89 -2.73
C THR A 192 -7.54 3.17 -2.25
N PHE A 193 -8.44 2.84 -3.19
CA PHE A 193 -9.70 2.14 -2.92
C PHE A 193 -10.03 0.99 -3.88
N ILE A 194 -9.41 0.95 -5.07
CA ILE A 194 -9.87 0.05 -6.14
C ILE A 194 -9.70 -1.44 -5.82
N LEU A 195 -8.79 -1.81 -4.91
CA LEU A 195 -8.60 -3.21 -4.52
C LEU A 195 -9.75 -3.72 -3.66
N GLU A 196 -10.08 -3.01 -2.59
CA GLU A 196 -11.11 -3.36 -1.62
C GLU A 196 -12.48 -3.19 -2.25
N PHE A 197 -12.74 -2.03 -2.85
CA PHE A 197 -14.07 -1.69 -3.39
C PHE A 197 -14.43 -2.56 -4.60
N ALA A 198 -13.46 -2.92 -5.46
CA ALA A 198 -13.74 -3.87 -6.53
C ALA A 198 -13.95 -5.30 -5.98
N THR A 199 -13.11 -5.75 -5.04
CA THR A 199 -13.27 -7.07 -4.40
C THR A 199 -14.66 -7.19 -3.76
N LEU A 200 -15.07 -6.18 -2.98
CA LEU A 200 -16.38 -6.10 -2.35
C LEU A 200 -17.52 -6.14 -3.40
N SER A 201 -17.38 -5.41 -4.51
CA SER A 201 -18.37 -5.42 -5.60
C SER A 201 -18.47 -6.79 -6.28
N ARG A 202 -17.37 -7.53 -6.45
CA ARG A 202 -17.38 -8.88 -7.03
C ARG A 202 -17.96 -9.94 -6.08
N LEU A 203 -17.80 -9.76 -4.77
CA LEU A 203 -18.34 -10.69 -3.76
C LEU A 203 -19.82 -10.46 -3.48
N THR A 204 -20.25 -9.20 -3.36
CA THR A 204 -21.65 -8.81 -3.04
C THR A 204 -22.55 -8.72 -4.28
N GLY A 205 -21.98 -8.43 -5.45
CA GLY A 205 -22.73 -8.09 -6.66
C GLY A 205 -23.21 -6.64 -6.72
N ASP A 206 -22.95 -5.80 -5.71
CA ASP A 206 -23.25 -4.37 -5.73
C ASP A 206 -22.12 -3.60 -6.44
N PRO A 207 -22.34 -3.03 -7.64
CA PRO A 207 -21.29 -2.34 -8.40
C PRO A 207 -20.96 -0.94 -7.85
N THR A 208 -21.68 -0.47 -6.83
CA THR A 208 -21.55 0.91 -6.31
C THR A 208 -20.12 1.21 -5.84
N PHE A 209 -19.49 0.26 -5.15
CA PHE A 209 -18.13 0.45 -4.62
C PHE A 209 -17.10 0.54 -5.76
N GLU A 210 -17.05 -0.43 -6.68
CA GLU A 210 -16.10 -0.43 -7.81
C GLU A 210 -16.28 0.84 -8.67
N ASN A 211 -17.53 1.25 -8.91
CA ASN A 211 -17.83 2.47 -9.64
C ASN A 211 -17.34 3.75 -8.92
N ALA A 212 -17.47 3.82 -7.59
CA ALA A 212 -16.98 4.96 -6.80
C ALA A 212 -15.44 5.08 -6.90
N ALA A 213 -14.72 3.99 -6.64
CA ALA A 213 -13.26 3.96 -6.71
C ALA A 213 -12.73 4.28 -8.13
N ARG A 214 -13.36 3.71 -9.17
CA ARG A 214 -13.02 3.99 -10.58
C ARG A 214 -13.26 5.45 -10.96
N ARG A 215 -14.36 6.05 -10.50
CA ARG A 215 -14.68 7.46 -10.74
C ARG A 215 -13.64 8.37 -10.07
N ALA A 216 -13.29 8.09 -8.81
CA ALA A 216 -12.26 8.82 -8.06
C ALA A 216 -10.90 8.78 -8.79
N MET A 217 -10.39 7.60 -9.11
CA MET A 217 -9.14 7.43 -9.87
C MET A 217 -9.18 8.12 -11.23
N SER A 218 -10.28 8.00 -11.97
CA SER A 218 -10.44 8.63 -13.29
C SER A 218 -10.51 10.16 -13.22
N ALA A 219 -11.07 10.72 -12.15
CA ALA A 219 -11.09 12.16 -11.91
C ALA A 219 -9.68 12.66 -11.56
N LEU A 220 -9.00 11.99 -10.63
CA LEU A 220 -7.61 12.29 -10.24
C LEU A 220 -6.65 12.26 -11.44
N TRP A 221 -6.73 11.22 -12.26
CA TRP A 221 -5.90 11.05 -13.47
C TRP A 221 -6.01 12.22 -14.47
N ARG A 222 -7.14 12.91 -14.51
CA ARG A 222 -7.36 14.09 -15.39
C ARG A 222 -6.76 15.38 -14.84
N THR A 223 -6.35 15.41 -13.58
CA THR A 223 -5.76 16.61 -12.93
C THR A 223 -4.24 16.70 -13.07
N ARG A 224 -3.59 15.71 -13.68
CA ARG A 224 -2.13 15.68 -13.91
C ARG A 224 -1.63 16.91 -14.67
N SER A 225 -0.37 17.27 -14.43
CA SER A 225 0.33 18.29 -15.20
C SER A 225 0.58 17.88 -16.65
N ASP A 226 0.98 18.85 -17.48
CA ASP A 226 1.39 18.62 -18.88
C ASP A 226 2.59 17.65 -19.00
N ILE A 227 3.43 17.57 -17.97
CA ILE A 227 4.55 16.61 -17.88
C ILE A 227 4.15 15.26 -17.26
N GLY A 228 2.86 15.09 -16.93
CA GLY A 228 2.26 13.81 -16.56
C GLY A 228 2.27 13.47 -15.07
N LEU A 229 2.73 14.36 -14.18
CA LEU A 229 2.81 14.14 -12.73
C LEU A 229 1.50 14.53 -12.01
N VAL A 230 1.23 13.92 -10.85
CA VAL A 230 0.28 14.39 -9.83
C VAL A 230 1.03 15.05 -8.68
N GLY A 231 0.42 16.03 -8.02
CA GLY A 231 0.97 16.63 -6.81
C GLY A 231 0.70 15.79 -5.56
N ASN A 232 0.92 16.37 -4.38
CA ASN A 232 0.73 15.70 -3.10
C ASN A 232 -0.70 15.86 -2.56
N HIS A 233 -1.30 17.06 -2.67
CA HIS A 233 -2.66 17.36 -2.19
C HIS A 233 -3.48 18.15 -3.20
N VAL A 234 -4.73 17.73 -3.41
CA VAL A 234 -5.70 18.29 -4.37
C VAL A 234 -6.98 18.72 -3.66
N ASP A 235 -7.54 19.86 -4.07
CA ASP A 235 -8.92 20.23 -3.77
C ASP A 235 -9.86 19.43 -4.67
N ILE A 236 -10.64 18.53 -4.07
CA ILE A 236 -11.51 17.57 -4.77
C ILE A 236 -12.70 18.20 -5.48
N VAL A 237 -13.04 19.46 -5.16
CA VAL A 237 -14.17 20.19 -5.74
C VAL A 237 -13.70 21.04 -6.90
N THR A 238 -12.61 21.80 -6.71
CA THR A 238 -12.06 22.71 -7.73
C THR A 238 -11.04 22.05 -8.67
N GLN A 239 -10.60 20.83 -8.37
CA GLN A 239 -9.57 20.07 -9.09
C GLN A 239 -8.19 20.76 -9.13
N LYS A 240 -7.92 21.65 -8.17
CA LYS A 240 -6.66 22.40 -8.08
C LYS A 240 -5.70 21.76 -7.08
N TRP A 241 -4.44 21.64 -7.47
CA TRP A 241 -3.36 21.19 -6.60
C TRP A 241 -3.00 22.26 -5.58
N VAL A 242 -3.18 21.93 -4.30
CA VAL A 242 -2.85 22.77 -3.14
C VAL A 242 -1.40 22.53 -2.72
N ALA A 243 -0.92 21.28 -2.77
CA ALA A 243 0.50 20.94 -2.65
C ALA A 243 0.97 20.31 -3.97
N GLN A 244 1.89 20.98 -4.65
CA GLN A 244 2.33 20.69 -6.02
C GLN A 244 3.62 19.86 -6.10
N ASP A 245 4.14 19.42 -4.95
CA ASP A 245 5.26 18.50 -4.88
C ASP A 245 4.82 17.10 -5.32
N ALA A 246 5.51 16.57 -6.33
CA ALA A 246 5.32 15.26 -6.90
C ALA A 246 6.50 14.37 -6.52
N GLY A 247 6.22 13.12 -6.15
CA GLY A 247 7.21 12.14 -5.77
C GLY A 247 6.57 10.76 -5.69
N ILE A 248 7.30 9.79 -5.15
CA ILE A 248 6.80 8.43 -4.90
C ILE A 248 6.47 8.17 -3.42
N GLY A 249 6.77 9.12 -2.52
CA GLY A 249 6.58 8.95 -1.07
C GLY A 249 5.23 9.41 -0.53
N ALA A 250 5.26 9.84 0.73
CA ALA A 250 4.10 9.99 1.61
C ALA A 250 2.94 10.78 0.99
N GLY A 251 1.78 10.13 0.87
CA GLY A 251 0.55 10.73 0.34
C GLY A 251 0.43 10.66 -1.19
N VAL A 252 1.34 9.97 -1.86
CA VAL A 252 1.28 9.63 -3.30
C VAL A 252 1.51 8.14 -3.51
N ASP A 253 2.54 7.57 -2.88
CA ASP A 253 2.86 6.14 -2.73
C ASP A 253 1.86 5.11 -3.29
N SER A 254 0.80 4.85 -2.52
CA SER A 254 -0.16 3.77 -2.67
C SER A 254 -1.10 3.94 -3.87
N TYR A 255 -1.23 5.16 -4.43
CA TYR A 255 -1.86 5.36 -5.73
C TYR A 255 -1.15 4.55 -6.82
N PHE A 256 0.19 4.52 -6.83
CA PHE A 256 0.97 3.75 -7.78
C PHE A 256 0.81 2.25 -7.59
N GLU A 257 0.81 1.81 -6.33
CA GLU A 257 0.52 0.42 -6.02
C GLU A 257 -0.87 0.00 -6.49
N TYR A 258 -1.89 0.84 -6.32
CA TYR A 258 -3.27 0.50 -6.63
C TYR A 258 -3.58 0.53 -8.12
N LEU A 259 -2.91 1.39 -8.90
CA LEU A 259 -2.95 1.28 -10.35
C LEU A 259 -2.39 -0.07 -10.83
N VAL A 260 -1.22 -0.49 -10.32
CA VAL A 260 -0.58 -1.76 -10.74
C VAL A 260 -1.32 -2.99 -10.22
N LYS A 261 -1.55 -3.07 -8.90
CA LYS A 261 -2.25 -4.18 -8.25
C LYS A 261 -3.68 -4.27 -8.78
N GLY A 262 -4.37 -3.14 -8.98
CA GLY A 262 -5.72 -3.08 -9.53
C GLY A 262 -5.77 -3.56 -10.97
N ALA A 263 -4.84 -3.12 -11.83
CA ALA A 263 -4.71 -3.62 -13.20
C ALA A 263 -4.49 -5.15 -13.25
N ILE A 264 -3.61 -5.69 -12.40
CA ILE A 264 -3.33 -7.14 -12.33
C ILE A 264 -4.57 -7.91 -11.82
N MET A 265 -5.21 -7.43 -10.75
CA MET A 265 -6.33 -8.10 -10.09
C MET A 265 -7.59 -8.10 -10.97
N LEU A 266 -7.88 -6.98 -11.64
CA LEU A 266 -9.10 -6.79 -12.42
C LEU A 266 -8.91 -7.08 -13.92
N GLN A 267 -7.68 -7.39 -14.35
CA GLN A 267 -7.27 -7.49 -15.76
C GLN A 267 -7.58 -6.22 -16.55
N ASP A 268 -7.43 -5.07 -15.89
CA ASP A 268 -7.97 -3.80 -16.32
C ASP A 268 -6.95 -3.00 -17.13
N GLN A 269 -7.25 -2.79 -18.42
CA GLN A 269 -6.37 -2.05 -19.32
C GLN A 269 -6.35 -0.55 -19.04
N ASP A 270 -7.40 0.05 -18.49
CA ASP A 270 -7.41 1.50 -18.22
C ASP A 270 -6.58 1.84 -16.99
N LEU A 271 -6.70 1.06 -15.91
CA LEU A 271 -5.79 1.15 -14.76
C LEU A 271 -4.34 0.87 -15.20
N LEU A 272 -4.15 -0.13 -16.06
CA LEU A 272 -2.83 -0.41 -16.62
C LEU A 272 -2.34 0.73 -17.50
N ASN A 273 -3.17 1.41 -18.27
CA ASN A 273 -2.79 2.56 -19.12
C ASN A 273 -2.53 3.83 -18.30
N MET A 274 -3.14 3.98 -17.12
CA MET A 274 -2.77 5.02 -16.16
C MET A 274 -1.32 4.79 -15.67
N PHE A 275 -0.90 3.53 -15.53
CA PHE A 275 0.45 3.19 -15.08
C PHE A 275 1.46 2.81 -16.19
N HIS A 276 1.04 2.47 -17.43
CA HIS A 276 1.81 1.86 -18.53
C HIS A 276 1.36 2.26 -19.98
N ALA A 277 1.94 1.60 -21.02
CA ALA A 277 1.79 1.79 -22.48
C ALA A 277 2.60 2.95 -23.15
N ALA A 278 3.24 2.84 -24.32
CA ALA A 278 3.39 1.72 -25.28
C ALA A 278 4.71 1.82 -26.10
N ARG A 279 5.12 0.73 -26.77
CA ARG A 279 6.16 0.68 -27.83
C ARG A 279 5.54 1.02 -29.20
N SER A 280 6.12 1.96 -29.94
CA SER A 280 5.78 2.16 -31.35
C SER A 280 6.29 0.99 -32.21
N GLY A 281 5.38 0.19 -32.77
CA GLY A 281 5.72 -0.83 -33.79
C GLY A 281 5.37 -2.28 -33.47
N LEU A 282 4.25 -2.56 -32.79
CA LEU A 282 3.58 -3.88 -32.88
C LEU A 282 2.15 -3.66 -33.36
N ASN A 283 1.72 -4.47 -34.31
CA ASN A 283 0.40 -4.34 -34.93
C ASN A 283 -0.69 -4.83 -33.96
N GLN A 284 -1.82 -4.11 -33.92
CA GLN A 284 -2.99 -4.39 -33.06
C GLN A 284 -3.49 -5.85 -33.13
N ASN A 285 -3.27 -6.53 -34.25
CA ASN A 285 -3.82 -7.86 -34.54
C ASN A 285 -3.17 -9.01 -33.74
N GLN A 286 -2.14 -8.78 -32.91
CA GLN A 286 -1.50 -9.84 -32.11
C GLN A 286 -2.06 -10.01 -30.69
N LEU A 287 -2.98 -9.14 -30.25
CA LEU A 287 -3.52 -9.17 -28.88
C LEU A 287 -4.82 -9.97 -28.73
N GLN A 288 -5.48 -10.32 -29.84
CA GLN A 288 -6.81 -10.96 -29.83
C GLN A 288 -6.80 -12.48 -29.60
N ASP A 289 -5.62 -13.11 -29.56
CA ASP A 289 -5.44 -14.58 -29.58
C ASP A 289 -4.70 -15.13 -28.34
N LEU A 290 -4.64 -14.35 -27.25
CA LEU A 290 -3.79 -14.63 -26.09
C LEU A 290 -4.59 -15.03 -24.85
N SER A 291 -5.08 -16.27 -24.85
CA SER A 291 -5.54 -16.98 -23.65
C SER A 291 -4.34 -17.39 -22.75
N LEU A 292 -3.53 -16.42 -22.33
CA LEU A 292 -2.27 -16.67 -21.64
C LEU A 292 -2.33 -16.48 -20.12
N PRO A 293 -1.62 -17.31 -19.33
CA PRO A 293 -1.57 -17.20 -17.89
C PRO A 293 -0.84 -15.93 -17.43
N LEU A 294 -1.20 -15.46 -16.23
CA LEU A 294 -0.78 -14.21 -15.56
C LEU A 294 0.71 -13.85 -15.71
N LYS A 295 1.61 -14.85 -15.77
CA LYS A 295 3.07 -14.69 -15.93
C LYS A 295 3.50 -14.09 -17.28
N VAL A 296 2.67 -14.12 -18.32
CA VAL A 296 3.00 -13.52 -19.63
C VAL A 296 2.38 -12.13 -19.78
N LEU A 297 1.24 -11.85 -19.15
CA LEU A 297 0.64 -10.51 -19.12
C LEU A 297 1.62 -9.50 -18.51
N VAL A 298 2.24 -9.86 -17.38
CA VAL A 298 3.32 -9.12 -16.68
C VAL A 298 4.66 -9.14 -17.46
N ARG A 299 4.71 -9.65 -18.70
CA ARG A 299 5.91 -9.57 -19.55
C ARG A 299 5.67 -8.86 -20.89
N VAL A 300 4.42 -8.55 -21.23
CA VAL A 300 4.03 -8.15 -22.60
C VAL A 300 3.39 -6.75 -22.66
N VAL A 301 2.89 -6.20 -21.55
CA VAL A 301 2.13 -4.93 -21.55
C VAL A 301 2.73 -3.89 -20.58
N PHE A 302 3.56 -2.97 -21.11
CA PHE A 302 4.35 -1.99 -20.31
C PHE A 302 4.49 -0.59 -20.95
N LEU A 303 5.02 0.37 -20.16
CA LEU A 303 5.57 1.73 -20.43
C LEU A 303 4.91 2.90 -19.65
N SER A 304 4.22 3.88 -20.26
CA SER A 304 3.28 4.91 -19.69
C SER A 304 3.53 6.36 -20.06
N ALA A 305 2.59 7.26 -19.77
CA ALA A 305 2.91 8.65 -19.42
C ALA A 305 3.53 8.80 -18.01
N TYR A 306 3.04 8.09 -16.98
CA TYR A 306 3.38 8.36 -15.57
C TYR A 306 4.74 7.81 -15.10
N ASP A 307 5.05 6.53 -15.31
CA ASP A 307 6.42 6.01 -15.09
C ASP A 307 7.43 6.78 -15.94
N ARG A 308 7.13 7.15 -17.20
CA ARG A 308 8.02 8.08 -17.94
C ARG A 308 8.20 9.41 -17.21
N ALA A 309 7.17 9.99 -16.60
CA ALA A 309 7.31 11.22 -15.83
C ALA A 309 8.18 11.01 -14.57
N ILE A 310 8.00 9.88 -13.87
CA ILE A 310 8.85 9.49 -12.73
C ILE A 310 10.32 9.30 -13.16
N GLN A 311 10.59 8.50 -14.20
CA GLN A 311 11.94 8.25 -14.72
C GLN A 311 12.61 9.50 -15.30
N ASN A 312 11.85 10.43 -15.90
CA ASN A 312 12.41 11.63 -16.54
C ASN A 312 12.60 12.81 -15.58
N TYR A 313 11.75 12.94 -14.55
CA TYR A 313 11.72 14.13 -13.69
C TYR A 313 12.04 13.84 -12.23
N THR A 314 11.60 12.72 -11.65
CA THR A 314 11.85 12.42 -10.23
C THR A 314 13.11 11.57 -10.01
N ARG A 315 13.52 10.76 -10.99
CA ARG A 315 14.65 9.86 -10.82
C ARG A 315 15.99 10.58 -11.04
N PHE A 316 16.83 10.58 -10.02
CA PHE A 316 18.21 11.04 -10.06
C PHE A 316 19.11 9.90 -9.62
N ASP A 317 19.97 9.42 -10.52
CA ASP A 317 20.68 8.13 -10.41
C ASP A 317 19.73 6.96 -10.09
N ASP A 318 19.78 6.41 -8.88
CA ASP A 318 18.86 5.38 -8.38
C ASP A 318 18.09 5.84 -7.12
N TRP A 319 17.92 7.17 -6.98
CA TRP A 319 17.01 7.83 -6.03
C TRP A 319 15.80 8.43 -6.75
N TYR A 320 14.72 8.68 -6.01
CA TYR A 320 13.48 9.29 -6.52
C TYR A 320 13.16 10.53 -5.69
N LEU A 321 13.58 11.69 -6.17
CA LEU A 321 13.47 12.97 -5.47
C LEU A 321 12.09 13.61 -5.68
N TRP A 322 11.70 14.45 -4.73
CA TRP A 322 10.49 15.26 -4.84
C TRP A 322 10.73 16.46 -5.76
N VAL A 323 9.78 16.70 -6.67
CA VAL A 323 9.87 17.74 -7.70
C VAL A 323 8.57 18.53 -7.85
N GLN A 324 8.64 19.76 -8.33
CA GLN A 324 7.45 20.54 -8.64
C GLN A 324 6.74 19.95 -9.88
N MET A 325 5.47 19.58 -9.72
CA MET A 325 4.75 18.73 -10.68
C MET A 325 4.61 19.27 -12.11
N HIS A 326 4.73 20.58 -12.34
CA HIS A 326 4.59 21.19 -13.68
C HIS A 326 5.94 21.41 -14.38
N LYS A 327 7.05 21.46 -13.63
CA LYS A 327 8.38 21.80 -14.15
C LYS A 327 9.40 20.68 -14.03
N GLY A 328 9.17 19.70 -13.15
CA GLY A 328 10.15 18.65 -12.84
C GLY A 328 11.40 19.17 -12.10
N THR A 329 11.36 20.40 -11.56
CA THR A 329 12.44 20.97 -10.75
C THR A 329 12.41 20.37 -9.36
N VAL A 330 13.54 19.81 -8.89
CA VAL A 330 13.69 19.28 -7.52
C VAL A 330 13.25 20.33 -6.49
N THR A 331 12.33 19.93 -5.61
CA THR A 331 11.87 20.71 -4.47
C THR A 331 12.44 20.17 -3.17
N MET A 332 12.49 18.85 -2.99
CA MET A 332 13.15 18.22 -1.84
C MET A 332 14.08 17.06 -2.28
N PRO A 333 15.40 17.16 -2.06
CA PRO A 333 16.35 16.08 -2.34
C PRO A 333 16.43 15.09 -1.16
N VAL A 334 15.27 14.57 -0.71
CA VAL A 334 15.16 13.66 0.43
C VAL A 334 14.66 12.28 -0.02
N PHE A 335 15.01 11.26 0.76
CA PHE A 335 14.37 9.95 0.77
C PHE A 335 13.52 9.84 2.04
N GLN A 336 12.31 9.28 1.93
CA GLN A 336 11.44 8.98 3.07
C GLN A 336 11.38 7.48 3.37
N SER A 337 11.24 7.11 4.63
CA SER A 337 11.07 5.70 5.05
C SER A 337 9.97 4.96 4.26
N LEU A 338 8.84 5.66 3.99
CA LEU A 338 7.70 5.14 3.24
C LEU A 338 8.03 4.76 1.79
N GLU A 339 9.02 5.41 1.16
CA GLU A 339 9.41 5.15 -0.25
C GLU A 339 10.06 3.76 -0.43
N ALA A 340 10.36 3.06 0.66
CA ALA A 340 10.93 1.71 0.67
C ALA A 340 10.04 0.63 0.02
N PHE A 341 8.75 0.90 -0.25
CA PHE A 341 7.89 -0.01 -1.03
C PHE A 341 8.32 -0.09 -2.51
N TRP A 342 8.96 0.95 -3.04
CA TRP A 342 9.15 1.13 -4.49
C TRP A 342 9.97 0.03 -5.17
N PRO A 343 11.07 -0.52 -4.60
CA PRO A 343 11.73 -1.72 -5.11
C PRO A 343 10.82 -2.94 -5.23
N GLY A 344 9.84 -3.07 -4.33
CA GLY A 344 8.80 -4.11 -4.42
C GLY A 344 7.89 -3.91 -5.63
N LEU A 345 7.44 -2.67 -5.87
CA LEU A 345 6.65 -2.32 -7.05
C LEU A 345 7.45 -2.51 -8.35
N GLN A 346 8.70 -2.01 -8.42
CA GLN A 346 9.61 -2.25 -9.55
C GLN A 346 9.79 -3.75 -9.83
N SER A 347 9.89 -4.58 -8.79
CA SER A 347 10.02 -6.04 -8.92
C SER A 347 8.73 -6.70 -9.44
N LEU A 348 7.55 -6.27 -8.97
CA LEU A 348 6.24 -6.72 -9.47
C LEU A 348 6.07 -6.44 -10.96
N LEU A 349 6.68 -5.36 -11.44
CA LEU A 349 6.71 -4.92 -12.83
C LEU A 349 7.84 -5.55 -13.66
N GLY A 350 8.62 -6.47 -13.08
CA GLY A 350 9.74 -7.14 -13.75
C GLY A 350 10.99 -6.26 -13.97
N ASN A 351 11.03 -5.03 -13.46
CA ASN A 351 12.21 -4.15 -13.48
C ASN A 351 13.17 -4.52 -12.33
N LEU A 352 13.68 -5.75 -12.37
CA LEU A 352 14.54 -6.31 -11.33
C LEU A 352 15.86 -5.52 -11.18
N ASP A 353 16.46 -5.08 -12.29
CA ASP A 353 17.71 -4.31 -12.26
C ASP A 353 17.51 -2.93 -11.60
N GLY A 354 16.39 -2.27 -11.86
CA GLY A 354 15.99 -1.03 -11.18
C GLY A 354 15.72 -1.26 -9.70
N ALA A 355 14.95 -2.31 -9.38
CA ALA A 355 14.63 -2.69 -8.00
C ALA A 355 15.89 -2.94 -7.16
N VAL A 356 16.86 -3.70 -7.68
CA VAL A 356 18.10 -4.03 -6.96
C VAL A 356 18.92 -2.78 -6.67
N ARG A 357 19.09 -1.85 -7.62
CA ARG A 357 19.87 -0.62 -7.38
C ARG A 357 19.18 0.32 -6.40
N THR A 358 17.87 0.53 -6.55
CA THR A 358 17.09 1.35 -5.60
C THR A 358 17.10 0.73 -4.19
N PHE A 359 16.96 -0.60 -4.08
CA PHE A 359 17.07 -1.31 -2.80
C PHE A 359 18.47 -1.19 -2.18
N GLN A 360 19.55 -1.21 -2.98
CA GLN A 360 20.92 -1.03 -2.49
C GLN A 360 21.12 0.36 -1.86
N ASN A 361 20.58 1.42 -2.45
CA ASN A 361 20.58 2.76 -1.86
C ASN A 361 19.87 2.77 -0.50
N TYR A 362 18.64 2.24 -0.42
CA TYR A 362 17.87 2.24 0.83
C TYR A 362 18.53 1.35 1.90
N TYR A 363 19.08 0.21 1.51
CA TYR A 363 19.85 -0.66 2.41
C TYR A 363 21.13 0.00 2.92
N SER A 364 21.78 0.89 2.13
CA SER A 364 22.93 1.65 2.62
C SER A 364 22.55 2.61 3.76
N VAL A 365 21.39 3.27 3.67
CA VAL A 365 20.83 4.11 4.75
C VAL A 365 20.49 3.24 5.96
N TRP A 366 19.81 2.11 5.75
CA TRP A 366 19.51 1.16 6.83
C TRP A 366 20.78 0.69 7.55
N ARG A 367 21.85 0.43 6.80
CA ARG A 367 23.17 0.04 7.34
C ARG A 367 23.88 1.16 8.10
N GLN A 368 23.59 2.43 7.80
CA GLN A 368 24.16 3.59 8.48
C GLN A 368 23.48 3.84 9.84
N PHE A 369 22.16 3.70 9.94
CA PHE A 369 21.39 4.06 11.13
C PHE A 369 20.82 2.87 11.93
N GLY A 370 20.90 1.64 11.41
CA GLY A 370 20.27 0.45 11.99
C GLY A 370 18.76 0.34 11.71
N GLY A 371 18.22 1.29 10.94
CA GLY A 371 16.82 1.45 10.56
C GLY A 371 16.71 2.46 9.42
N LEU A 372 15.55 2.54 8.76
CA LEU A 372 15.28 3.65 7.84
C LEU A 372 14.78 4.84 8.67
N PRO A 373 15.43 6.02 8.60
CA PRO A 373 14.90 7.23 9.22
C PRO A 373 13.69 7.74 8.43
N GLU A 374 12.80 8.47 9.09
CA GLU A 374 11.58 8.99 8.47
C GLU A 374 11.89 9.94 7.30
N PHE A 375 12.94 10.76 7.45
CA PHE A 375 13.51 11.60 6.41
C PHE A 375 15.03 11.48 6.41
N TYR A 376 15.61 11.22 5.23
CA TYR A 376 17.05 11.20 4.96
C TYR A 376 17.36 12.21 3.87
N SER A 377 18.22 13.19 4.15
CA SER A 377 18.63 14.17 3.15
C SER A 377 19.82 13.63 2.34
N ILE A 378 19.57 13.36 1.06
CA ILE A 378 20.50 12.65 0.17
C ILE A 378 21.81 13.45 -0.06
N PRO A 379 21.81 14.79 -0.25
CA PRO A 379 23.05 15.56 -0.42
C PRO A 379 23.92 15.63 0.84
N GLN A 380 23.31 15.59 2.03
CA GLN A 380 24.00 15.70 3.32
C GLN A 380 24.41 14.33 3.88
N GLY A 381 23.78 13.24 3.44
CA GLY A 381 24.03 11.89 3.94
C GLY A 381 23.56 11.68 5.39
N TYR A 382 22.54 12.42 5.85
CA TYR A 382 22.11 12.46 7.24
C TYR A 382 20.59 12.60 7.41
N THR A 383 20.09 12.33 8.61
CA THR A 383 18.67 12.48 8.98
C THR A 383 18.27 13.95 9.09
N VAL A 384 17.01 14.27 8.80
CA VAL A 384 16.43 15.60 9.06
C VAL A 384 15.15 15.47 9.88
N ASP A 385 14.91 16.40 10.80
CA ASP A 385 13.83 16.27 11.79
C ASP A 385 12.42 16.46 11.19
N LYS A 386 12.30 17.14 10.05
CA LYS A 386 11.02 17.45 9.38
C LYS A 386 11.15 17.58 7.86
N ARG A 387 10.00 17.57 7.20
CA ARG A 387 9.73 18.24 5.91
C ARG A 387 9.97 19.75 6.15
N GLU A 388 11.11 20.28 5.72
CA GLU A 388 11.39 21.74 5.68
C GLU A 388 10.57 22.43 4.58
#